data_AF-A0A5C6L8X1-F1
#
_entry.id   AF-A0A5C6L8X1-F1
#
_cell.length_a   1.000
_cell.length_b   1.000
_cell.length_c   1.000
_cell.angle_alpha   90.00
_cell.angle_beta   90.00
_cell.angle_gamma   90.00
#
_symmetry.space_group_name_H-M   'P 1'
#
loop_
_entity.id
_entity.type
_entity.pdbx_description
1 polymer ?
#
loop_
_entity_poly.entity_id
_entity_poly.type
_entity_poly.pdbx_seq_one_letter_code
_entity_poly.pdbx_strand_id
1 'polypeptide(L)' 'MSKEEAIQAMKEGKKVTHRFFSSDEWMTIENGFLLLEDGVRISLEDFFNFRSDSLWDDGYELYTPS' A
#
# COMPACT_ATOMS: atom_id res chain seq x y z
N MET A 1 -0.69 11.08 2.25
CA MET A 1 -0.06 10.93 0.92
C MET A 1 -1.14 10.56 -0.09
N SER A 2 -0.97 10.97 -1.35
CA SER A 2 -1.75 10.45 -2.48
C SER A 2 -1.35 9.00 -2.81
N LYS A 3 -2.15 8.32 -3.63
CA LYS A 3 -1.85 6.98 -4.16
C LYS A 3 -0.51 6.96 -4.90
N GLU A 4 -0.23 7.96 -5.73
CA GLU A 4 1.04 8.06 -6.47
C GLU A 4 2.23 8.23 -5.54
N GLU A 5 2.11 9.09 -4.53
CA GLU A 5 3.14 9.29 -3.51
C GLU A 5 3.40 8.00 -2.71
N ALA A 6 2.34 7.28 -2.34
CA ALA A 6 2.44 6.01 -1.64
C ALA A 6 3.12 4.93 -2.52
N ILE A 7 2.75 4.82 -3.80
CA ILE A 7 3.40 3.91 -4.75
C ILE A 7 4.88 4.24 -4.89
N GLN A 8 5.24 5.53 -4.95
CA GLN A 8 6.64 5.95 -5.03
C GLN A 8 7.41 5.59 -3.76
N ALA A 9 6.83 5.84 -2.57
CA ALA A 9 7.42 5.43 -1.30
C ALA A 9 7.63 3.90 -1.23
N MET A 10 6.66 3.11 -1.70
CA MET A 10 6.78 1.66 -1.75
C MET A 10 7.87 1.18 -2.72
N LYS A 11 8.05 1.83 -3.88
CA LYS A 11 9.16 1.53 -4.81
C LYS A 11 10.54 1.82 -4.20
N GLU A 12 10.61 2.71 -3.22
CA GLU A 12 11.81 2.99 -2.43
C GLU A 12 12.00 1.99 -1.27
N GLY A 13 11.16 0.96 -1.17
CA GLY A 13 11.21 -0.07 -0.13
C GLY A 13 10.56 0.33 1.19
N LYS A 14 9.83 1.46 1.24
CA LYS A 14 9.09 1.88 2.44
C LYS A 14 7.79 1.09 2.56
N LYS A 15 7.37 0.85 3.79
CA LYS A 15 6.04 0.31 4.08
C LYS A 15 5.05 1.48 4.20
N VAL A 16 3.88 1.32 3.62
CA VAL A 16 2.78 2.29 3.71
C VAL A 16 1.53 1.61 4.25
N THR A 17 0.70 2.38 4.93
CA THR A 17 -0.65 1.97 5.35
C THR A 17 -1.68 2.94 4.76
N HIS A 18 -2.95 2.61 4.90
CA HIS A 18 -4.07 3.42 4.42
C HIS A 18 -5.10 3.59 5.53
N ARG A 19 -5.88 4.69 5.54
CA ARG A 19 -6.92 4.93 6.56
C ARG A 19 -8.00 3.85 6.72
N PHE A 20 -8.11 2.91 5.77
CA PHE A 20 -9.03 1.77 5.85
C PHE A 20 -8.37 0.47 6.33
N PHE A 21 -7.06 0.50 6.51
CA PHE A 21 -6.31 -0.60 7.09
C PHE A 21 -6.38 -0.53 8.61
N SER A 22 -6.32 -1.69 9.24
CA SER A 22 -6.04 -1.83 10.66
C SER A 22 -4.61 -1.40 10.99
N SER A 23 -4.31 -1.24 12.28
CA SER A 23 -3.04 -0.69 12.76
C SER A 23 -1.80 -1.54 12.42
N ASP A 24 -1.98 -2.81 12.08
CA ASP A 24 -0.94 -3.77 11.71
C ASP A 24 -0.88 -4.06 10.21
N GLU A 25 -1.87 -3.61 9.44
CA GLU A 25 -1.92 -3.76 7.98
C GLU A 25 -1.01 -2.73 7.28
N TRP A 26 -0.16 -3.24 6.40
CA TRP A 26 0.77 -2.44 5.61
C TRP A 26 1.06 -3.12 4.28
N MET A 27 1.50 -2.32 3.31
CA MET A 27 1.95 -2.80 2.02
C MET A 27 3.27 -2.18 1.61
N THR A 28 4.05 -2.90 0.82
CA THR A 28 5.27 -2.39 0.17
C THR A 28 5.44 -3.02 -1.21
N ILE A 29 6.40 -2.54 -2.01
CA ILE A 29 6.75 -3.17 -3.27
C ILE A 29 8.04 -3.94 -3.09
N GLU A 30 8.00 -5.25 -3.33
CA GLU A 30 9.15 -6.14 -3.29
C GLU A 30 9.17 -6.97 -4.58
N ASN A 31 10.30 -6.94 -5.31
CA ASN A 31 10.47 -7.67 -6.57
C ASN A 31 9.37 -7.41 -7.62
N GLY A 32 8.84 -6.18 -7.65
CA GLY A 32 7.81 -5.74 -8.60
C GLY A 32 6.38 -6.12 -8.22
N PHE A 33 6.18 -6.81 -7.11
CA PHE A 33 4.86 -7.13 -6.56
C PHE A 33 4.57 -6.31 -5.32
N LEU A 34 3.30 -6.07 -5.06
CA LEU A 34 2.86 -5.59 -3.76
C LEU A 34 2.97 -6.76 -2.77
N LEU A 35 3.70 -6.56 -1.68
CA LEU A 35 3.80 -7.46 -0.54
C LEU A 35 2.97 -6.89 0.61
N LEU A 36 2.06 -7.70 1.15
CA LEU A 36 1.21 -7.37 2.29
C LEU A 36 1.82 -7.86 3.61
N GLU A 37 1.25 -7.42 4.73
CA GLU A 37 1.71 -7.74 6.08
C GLU A 37 1.71 -9.23 6.42
N ASP A 38 0.79 -10.00 5.81
CA ASP A 38 0.62 -11.44 6.01
C ASP A 38 1.51 -12.31 5.08
N GLY A 39 2.29 -11.67 4.20
CA GLY A 39 3.17 -12.33 3.25
C GLY A 39 2.54 -12.61 1.88
N VAL A 40 1.28 -12.24 1.66
CA VAL A 40 0.63 -12.31 0.35
C VAL A 40 1.32 -11.38 -0.64
N ARG A 41 1.50 -11.88 -1.87
CA ARG A 41 2.01 -11.10 -3.00
C ARG A 41 0.93 -10.96 -4.05
N ILE A 42 0.66 -9.72 -4.48
CA ILE A 42 -0.35 -9.38 -5.47
C ILE A 42 0.20 -8.33 -6.43
N SER A 43 -0.29 -8.32 -7.68
CA SER A 43 0.08 -7.26 -8.60
C SER A 43 -0.50 -5.92 -8.12
N LEU A 44 0.20 -4.82 -8.42
CA LEU A 44 -0.29 -3.48 -8.11
C LEU A 44 -1.64 -3.22 -8.80
N GLU A 45 -1.78 -3.71 -10.03
CA GLU A 45 -2.98 -3.60 -10.85
C GLU A 45 -4.18 -4.32 -10.20
N ASP A 46 -4.03 -5.59 -9.83
CA ASP A 46 -5.12 -6.35 -9.19
C ASP A 46 -5.53 -5.72 -7.87
N PHE A 47 -4.56 -5.28 -7.06
CA PHE A 47 -4.84 -4.65 -5.77
C PHE A 47 -5.73 -3.41 -5.92
N PHE A 48 -5.42 -2.54 -6.90
CA PHE A 48 -6.17 -1.32 -7.17
C PHE A 48 -7.41 -1.52 -8.06
N ASN A 49 -7.50 -2.59 -8.84
CA ASN A 49 -8.72 -2.94 -9.58
C ASN A 49 -9.91 -3.21 -8.64
N PHE A 50 -9.66 -3.85 -7.49
CA PHE A 50 -10.68 -4.04 -6.44
C PHE A 50 -10.85 -2.80 -5.53
N ARG A 51 -10.04 -1.75 -5.73
CA ARG A 51 -9.98 -0.52 -4.93
C ARG A 51 -9.99 0.71 -5.85
N SER A 52 -10.91 0.69 -6.81
CA SER A 52 -11.03 1.68 -7.87
C SER A 52 -11.84 2.92 -7.47
N ASP A 53 -12.48 2.90 -6.30
CA ASP A 53 -13.17 4.05 -5.74
C ASP A 53 -12.18 5.18 -5.38
N SER A 54 -12.58 6.44 -5.59
CA SER A 54 -11.73 7.60 -5.31
C SER A 54 -11.35 7.76 -3.84
N LEU A 55 -12.04 7.06 -2.93
CA LEU A 55 -11.64 6.92 -1.53
C LEU A 55 -10.25 6.29 -1.33
N TRP A 56 -9.68 5.68 -2.37
CA TRP A 56 -8.32 5.14 -2.38
C TRP A 56 -7.30 6.05 -3.08
N ASP A 57 -7.67 7.25 -3.53
CA ASP A 57 -6.76 8.20 -4.19
C ASP A 57 -5.87 8.95 -3.18
N ASP A 58 -6.29 9.04 -1.92
CA ASP A 58 -5.58 9.66 -0.80
C ASP A 58 -5.74 8.84 0.49
N GLY A 59 -5.14 9.29 1.59
CA GLY A 59 -5.28 8.65 2.91
C GLY A 59 -4.18 7.64 3.24
N TYR A 60 -3.08 7.66 2.49
CA TYR A 60 -1.90 6.83 2.77
C TYR A 60 -0.92 7.52 3.70
N GLU A 61 -0.25 6.72 4.54
CA GLU A 61 0.76 7.15 5.49
C GLU A 61 1.95 6.19 5.49
N LEU A 62 3.13 6.66 5.91
CA LEU A 62 4.25 5.75 6.15
C LEU A 62 3.92 4.88 7.37
N TYR A 63 4.09 3.57 7.22
CA TYR A 63 3.83 2.64 8.31
C TYR A 63 4.90 2.76 9.39
N THR A 64 4.47 3.09 10.61
CA THR A 64 5.30 3.03 11.82
C THR A 64 4.81 1.89 12.70
N PRO A 65 5.60 0.83 12.94
CA PRO A 65 5.20 -0.21 13.88
C PRO A 65 5.03 0.38 15.28
N SER A 66 3.98 -0.09 15.98
CA SER A 66 3.71 0.25 17.38
C SER A 66 4.66 -0.48 18.34
#